data_AF-A0A091I6W2-F1
#
_entry.id   AF-A0A091I6W2-F1
#
_cell.length_a   1.000
_cell.length_b   1.000
_cell.length_c   1.000
_cell.angle_alpha   90.00
_cell.angle_beta   90.00
_cell.angle_gamma   90.00
#
_symmetry.space_group_name_H-M   'P 1'
#
loop_
_entity.id
_entity.type
_entity.pdbx_description
1 polymer ?
#
loop_
_entity_poly.entity_id
_entity_poly.type
_entity_poly.pdbx_seq_one_letter_code
_entity_poly.pdbx_strand_id
1 'polypeptide(L)'
;PPVFVLLSFTSVVDLVISLEEDGFISGFVEFYIREGEPHLRTAHGIMICYWDGIVHYGLYLTMIVAIGQRKSYRNLGLFWLGSLVMSITVFLLGNLIGKGGADRGGCTLSPPHTPRPDQGLTEPNPPPPPPGFSLSQVAEEQSKRLYQRPQDLGLILLLLLTIAFTFFRGMVVLDCPADSCFEYIYQREPYLRDPVAYPKVQMLIYLFYILPFFCLGIYGLVLPGCSWLPDWSLAVAGAVA
;
A
#
# COMPACT_ATOMS: atom_id res chain seq x y z
N PRO A 1 18.58 -9.31 8.29
CA PRO A 1 19.55 -8.73 7.32
C PRO A 1 19.47 -9.31 5.90
N PRO A 2 19.60 -10.64 5.66
CA PRO A 2 19.75 -11.16 4.30
C PRO A 2 18.46 -11.05 3.46
N VAL A 3 17.29 -11.11 4.09
CA VAL A 3 15.99 -10.94 3.42
C VAL A 3 15.86 -9.56 2.78
N PHE A 4 16.17 -8.48 3.51
CA PHE A 4 16.08 -7.12 2.95
C PHE A 4 17.12 -6.85 1.85
N VAL A 5 18.28 -7.51 1.90
CA VAL A 5 19.27 -7.43 0.83
C VAL A 5 18.76 -8.13 -0.43
N LEU A 6 18.18 -9.33 -0.29
CA LEU A 6 17.56 -10.04 -1.41
C LEU A 6 16.43 -9.24 -2.03
N LEU A 7 15.54 -8.68 -1.20
CA LEU A 7 14.42 -7.85 -1.67
C LEU A 7 14.89 -6.54 -2.31
N SER A 8 15.99 -5.96 -1.82
CA SER A 8 16.59 -4.78 -2.46
C SER A 8 17.15 -5.10 -3.85
N PHE A 9 17.67 -6.31 -4.04
CA PHE A 9 18.12 -6.76 -5.35
C PHE A 9 16.94 -6.97 -6.29
N THR A 10 15.86 -7.61 -5.83
CA THR A 10 14.65 -7.80 -6.67
C THR A 10 14.04 -6.47 -7.08
N SER A 11 13.96 -5.48 -6.18
CA SER A 11 13.45 -4.15 -6.55
C SER A 11 14.30 -3.44 -7.61
N VAL A 12 15.61 -3.69 -7.65
CA VAL A 12 16.46 -3.14 -8.73
C VAL A 12 16.09 -3.79 -10.08
N VAL A 13 15.79 -5.09 -10.08
CA VAL A 13 15.30 -5.77 -11.29
C VAL A 13 13.96 -5.17 -11.75
N ASP A 14 13.03 -4.91 -10.81
CA ASP A 14 11.75 -4.25 -11.12
C ASP A 14 11.95 -2.86 -11.72
N LEU A 15 12.91 -2.09 -11.20
CA LEU A 15 13.26 -0.78 -11.76
C LEU A 15 13.78 -0.90 -13.20
N VAL A 16 14.64 -1.88 -13.48
CA VAL A 16 15.16 -2.13 -14.84
C VAL A 16 14.01 -2.53 -15.78
N ILE A 17 13.09 -3.40 -15.35
CA ILE A 17 11.90 -3.79 -16.13
C ILE A 17 11.08 -2.56 -16.52
N SER A 18 10.77 -1.68 -15.55
CA SER A 18 9.98 -0.47 -15.81
C SER A 18 10.64 0.51 -16.77
N LEU A 19 11.96 0.74 -16.62
CA LEU A 19 12.72 1.64 -17.49
C LEU A 19 12.86 1.10 -18.91
N GLU A 20 12.89 -0.22 -19.08
CA GLU A 20 12.98 -0.85 -20.39
C GLU A 20 11.65 -0.79 -21.15
N GLU A 21 10.52 -1.06 -20.48
CA GLU A 21 9.19 -0.97 -21.12
C GLU A 21 8.85 0.47 -21.53
N ASP A 22 9.28 1.48 -20.76
CA ASP A 22 9.15 2.90 -21.12
C ASP A 22 10.21 3.37 -22.14
N GLY A 23 11.17 2.52 -22.52
CA GLY A 23 12.16 2.79 -23.57
C GLY A 23 13.33 3.70 -23.15
N PHE A 24 13.55 3.91 -21.86
CA PHE A 24 14.71 4.65 -21.35
C PHE A 24 16.02 3.84 -21.46
N ILE A 25 15.91 2.52 -21.38
CA ILE A 25 17.01 1.56 -21.55
C ILE A 25 16.57 0.45 -22.52
N SER A 26 17.52 -0.27 -23.10
CA SER A 26 17.21 -1.35 -24.06
C SER A 26 18.20 -2.50 -23.92
N GLY A 27 17.71 -3.75 -23.98
CA GLY A 27 18.53 -4.95 -24.16
C GLY A 27 18.92 -5.68 -22.87
N PHE A 28 18.23 -5.44 -21.76
CA PHE A 28 18.48 -6.15 -20.49
C PHE A 28 17.42 -7.21 -20.19
N VAL A 29 16.13 -6.91 -20.44
CA VAL A 29 14.99 -7.71 -19.94
C VAL A 29 13.93 -7.98 -21.02
N GLU A 30 14.15 -7.54 -22.27
CA GLU A 30 13.21 -7.67 -23.40
C GLU A 30 12.70 -9.10 -23.61
N PHE A 31 13.58 -10.10 -23.48
CA PHE A 31 13.20 -11.52 -23.57
C PHE A 31 12.30 -11.97 -22.40
N TYR A 32 12.59 -11.50 -21.17
CA TYR A 32 11.80 -11.87 -19.98
C TYR A 32 10.41 -11.21 -19.99
N ILE A 33 10.31 -9.95 -20.43
CA ILE A 33 9.03 -9.23 -20.54
C ILE A 33 8.14 -9.81 -21.65
N ARG A 34 8.75 -10.31 -22.74
CA ARG A 34 8.03 -10.81 -23.92
C ARG A 34 7.59 -12.27 -23.79
N GLU A 35 8.42 -13.13 -23.21
CA GLU A 35 8.12 -14.56 -23.01
C GLU A 35 7.62 -14.92 -21.60
N GLY A 36 7.97 -14.16 -20.57
CA GLY A 36 7.76 -14.55 -19.16
C GLY A 36 6.41 -14.11 -18.58
N GLU A 37 6.15 -12.80 -18.49
CA GLU A 37 5.06 -12.27 -17.66
C GLU A 37 4.32 -11.08 -18.33
N PRO A 38 3.27 -11.37 -19.14
CA PRO A 38 2.53 -10.34 -19.89
C PRO A 38 1.87 -9.25 -19.03
N HIS A 39 1.62 -9.54 -17.74
CA HIS A 39 0.99 -8.59 -16.81
C HIS A 39 1.89 -7.40 -16.47
N LEU A 40 3.22 -7.57 -16.55
CA LEU A 40 4.19 -6.50 -16.29
C LEU A 40 4.13 -5.38 -17.34
N ARG A 41 3.53 -5.66 -18.50
CA ARG A 41 3.34 -4.70 -19.60
C ARG A 41 2.06 -3.87 -19.48
N THR A 42 1.28 -4.12 -18.43
CA THR A 42 0.06 -3.35 -18.16
C THR A 42 0.44 -2.05 -17.47
N ALA A 43 -0.38 -1.00 -17.61
CA ALA A 43 -0.13 0.27 -16.93
C ALA A 43 -0.01 0.09 -15.40
N HIS A 44 -0.75 -0.86 -14.83
CA HIS A 44 -0.64 -1.23 -13.42
C HIS A 44 0.67 -1.96 -13.10
N GLY A 45 1.08 -2.91 -13.94
CA GLY A 45 2.32 -3.67 -13.76
C GLY A 45 3.56 -2.77 -13.79
N ILE A 46 3.66 -1.89 -14.78
CA ILE A 46 4.77 -0.92 -14.89
C ILE A 46 4.81 0.00 -13.67
N MET A 47 3.64 0.50 -13.22
CA MET A 47 3.55 1.36 -12.04
C MET A 47 4.02 0.63 -10.78
N ILE A 48 3.63 -0.64 -10.57
CA ILE A 48 4.10 -1.44 -9.44
C ILE A 48 5.62 -1.64 -9.53
N CYS A 49 6.17 -1.92 -10.71
CA CYS A 49 7.62 -2.05 -10.88
C CYS A 49 8.38 -0.77 -10.51
N TYR A 50 7.85 0.41 -10.88
CA TYR A 50 8.41 1.68 -10.43
C TYR A 50 8.30 1.87 -8.92
N TRP A 51 7.15 1.51 -8.34
CA TRP A 51 6.92 1.60 -6.90
C TRP A 51 7.89 0.73 -6.12
N ASP A 52 8.06 -0.52 -6.53
CA ASP A 52 8.97 -1.47 -5.91
C ASP A 52 10.43 -0.99 -6.09
N GLY A 53 10.79 -0.55 -7.29
CA GLY A 53 12.13 -0.08 -7.64
C GLY A 53 12.58 1.22 -6.98
N ILE A 54 11.66 2.09 -6.59
CA ILE A 54 11.97 3.37 -5.96
C ILE A 54 11.64 3.34 -4.46
N VAL A 55 10.37 3.11 -4.13
CA VAL A 55 9.86 3.25 -2.76
C VAL A 55 10.26 2.06 -1.90
N HIS A 56 9.98 0.83 -2.34
CA HIS A 56 10.38 -0.35 -1.57
C HIS A 56 11.89 -0.48 -1.49
N TYR A 57 12.63 -0.20 -2.57
CA TYR A 57 14.09 -0.14 -2.54
C TYR A 57 14.62 0.82 -1.46
N GLY A 58 14.09 2.05 -1.42
CA GLY A 58 14.46 3.03 -0.39
C GLY A 58 14.13 2.57 1.03
N LEU A 59 12.97 1.91 1.21
CA LEU A 59 12.57 1.31 2.48
C LEU A 59 13.54 0.19 2.90
N TYR A 60 13.93 -0.71 1.99
CA TYR A 60 14.87 -1.79 2.28
C TYR A 60 16.23 -1.24 2.71
N LEU A 61 16.79 -0.26 1.99
CA LEU A 61 18.05 0.38 2.37
C LEU A 61 17.97 1.03 3.75
N THR A 62 16.88 1.77 4.02
CA THR A 62 16.68 2.44 5.31
C THR A 62 16.56 1.42 6.45
N MET A 63 15.86 0.30 6.23
CA MET A 63 15.77 -0.80 7.20
C MET A 63 17.13 -1.48 7.44
N ILE A 64 17.92 -1.73 6.39
CA ILE A 64 19.27 -2.29 6.52
C ILE A 64 20.15 -1.37 7.36
N VAL A 65 20.13 -0.06 7.09
CA VAL A 65 20.88 0.95 7.86
C VAL A 65 20.39 0.98 9.31
N ALA A 66 19.08 0.96 9.55
CA ALA A 66 18.51 0.94 10.90
C ALA A 66 18.93 -0.31 11.69
N ILE A 67 18.93 -1.48 11.06
CA ILE A 67 19.42 -2.73 11.66
C ILE A 67 20.92 -2.61 12.00
N GLY A 68 21.73 -2.05 11.10
CA GLY A 68 23.16 -1.82 11.35
C GLY A 68 23.41 -0.84 12.51
N GLN A 69 22.57 0.17 12.66
CA GLN A 69 22.61 1.14 13.76
C GLN A 69 21.90 0.67 15.03
N ARG A 70 21.35 -0.55 15.06
CA ARG A 70 20.49 -1.08 16.13
C ARG A 70 19.33 -0.16 16.52
N LYS A 71 18.78 0.57 15.56
CA LYS A 71 17.57 1.39 15.72
C LYS A 71 16.33 0.58 15.38
N SER A 72 15.21 0.94 16.00
CA SER A 72 13.91 0.38 15.63
C SER A 72 13.53 0.82 14.22
N TYR A 73 13.13 -0.15 13.40
CA TYR A 73 12.60 0.06 12.05
C TYR A 73 11.09 -0.28 11.98
N ARG A 74 10.42 -0.43 13.13
CA ARG A 74 9.04 -0.91 13.22
C ARG A 74 8.06 -0.13 12.34
N ASN A 75 8.12 1.20 12.38
CA ASN A 75 7.19 2.05 11.63
C ASN A 75 7.40 1.93 10.12
N LEU A 76 8.66 1.84 9.69
CA LEU A 76 9.01 1.57 8.28
C LEU A 76 8.52 0.18 7.86
N GLY A 77 8.68 -0.81 8.74
CA GLY A 77 8.23 -2.19 8.52
C GLY A 77 6.72 -2.29 8.39
N LEU A 78 5.95 -1.54 9.19
CA LEU A 78 4.48 -1.50 9.10
C LEU A 78 4.01 -0.86 7.79
N PHE A 79 4.62 0.25 7.37
CA PHE A 79 4.33 0.88 6.08
C PHE A 79 4.66 -0.06 4.91
N TRP A 80 5.86 -0.65 4.91
CA TRP A 80 6.26 -1.63 3.91
C TRP A 80 5.32 -2.83 3.85
N LEU A 81 4.94 -3.38 5.01
CA LEU A 81 4.05 -4.53 5.10
C LEU A 81 2.69 -4.21 4.48
N GLY A 82 2.12 -3.04 4.78
CA GLY A 82 0.86 -2.60 4.19
C GLY A 82 0.91 -2.48 2.67
N SER A 83 1.99 -1.87 2.15
CA SER A 83 2.22 -1.72 0.71
C SER A 83 2.36 -3.08 0.02
N LEU A 84 3.17 -3.99 0.57
CA LEU A 84 3.36 -5.33 0.03
C LEU A 84 2.08 -6.17 0.07
N VAL A 85 1.32 -6.13 1.17
CA VAL A 85 0.04 -6.83 1.28
C VAL A 85 -0.96 -6.32 0.25
N MET A 86 -1.01 -5.01 0.01
CA MET A 86 -1.87 -4.44 -1.02
C MET A 86 -1.48 -4.94 -2.42
N SER A 87 -0.19 -4.84 -2.79
CA SER A 87 0.31 -5.29 -4.09
C SER A 87 0.00 -6.77 -4.33
N ILE A 88 0.26 -7.64 -3.35
CA ILE A 88 -0.06 -9.08 -3.45
C ILE A 88 -1.57 -9.30 -3.60
N THR A 89 -2.39 -8.59 -2.82
CA THR A 89 -3.86 -8.76 -2.87
C THR A 89 -4.42 -8.36 -4.23
N VAL A 90 -4.00 -7.19 -4.74
CA VAL A 90 -4.43 -6.69 -6.05
C VAL A 90 -3.94 -7.61 -7.16
N PHE A 91 -2.68 -8.06 -7.09
CA PHE A 91 -2.10 -8.97 -8.07
C PHE A 91 -2.87 -10.30 -8.12
N LEU A 92 -3.06 -10.96 -6.98
CA LEU A 92 -3.73 -12.26 -6.93
C LEU A 92 -5.18 -12.16 -7.40
N LEU A 93 -5.92 -11.17 -6.89
CA LEU A 93 -7.34 -11.03 -7.19
C LEU A 93 -7.56 -10.51 -8.62
N GLY A 94 -6.68 -9.65 -9.13
CA GLY A 94 -6.71 -9.18 -10.51
C GLY A 94 -6.41 -10.28 -11.54
N ASN A 95 -5.48 -11.19 -11.24
CA ASN A 95 -5.25 -12.37 -12.08
C ASN A 95 -6.41 -13.37 -12.04
N LEU A 96 -7.05 -13.54 -10.88
CA LEU A 96 -8.20 -14.42 -10.72
C LEU A 96 -9.44 -13.92 -11.48
N ILE A 97 -9.69 -12.61 -11.46
CA ILE A 97 -10.90 -11.99 -12.05
C ILE A 97 -10.67 -11.58 -13.52
N GLY A 98 -9.43 -11.29 -13.91
CA GLY A 98 -9.09 -10.83 -15.26
C GLY A 98 -9.30 -11.90 -16.34
N LYS A 99 -9.60 -11.46 -17.56
CA LYS A 99 -9.81 -12.31 -18.75
C LYS A 99 -8.63 -13.24 -19.12
N GLY A 100 -7.47 -13.11 -18.46
CA GLY A 100 -6.30 -14.00 -18.60
C GLY A 100 -6.29 -15.22 -17.67
N GLY A 101 -7.25 -15.38 -16.76
CA GLY A 101 -7.24 -16.45 -15.76
C GLY A 101 -7.45 -17.88 -16.30
N ALA A 102 -7.87 -18.05 -17.56
CA ALA A 102 -8.18 -19.35 -18.14
C ALA A 102 -7.03 -19.98 -18.95
N ASP A 103 -6.01 -19.23 -19.33
CA ASP A 103 -4.95 -19.74 -20.19
C ASP A 103 -3.60 -19.11 -19.80
N ARG A 104 -2.69 -19.96 -19.30
CA ARG A 104 -1.27 -19.70 -18.93
C ARG A 104 -0.99 -19.31 -17.48
N GLY A 105 -0.55 -20.30 -16.70
CA GLY A 105 0.78 -20.34 -16.06
C GLY A 105 1.22 -19.29 -15.03
N GLY A 106 0.50 -18.17 -14.85
CA GLY A 106 0.90 -17.08 -13.94
C GLY A 106 0.51 -17.28 -12.48
N CYS A 107 -0.19 -18.38 -12.15
CA CYS A 107 -0.56 -18.72 -10.76
C CYS A 107 0.62 -19.26 -9.93
N THR A 108 1.82 -19.37 -10.49
CA THR A 108 3.02 -19.83 -9.77
C THR A 108 3.95 -18.67 -9.43
N LEU A 109 3.44 -17.61 -8.81
CA LEU A 109 4.25 -16.93 -7.80
C LEU A 109 4.20 -17.80 -6.56
N SER A 110 5.24 -18.63 -6.39
CA SER A 110 5.54 -19.20 -5.07
C SER A 110 5.46 -18.03 -4.09
N PRO A 111 4.53 -18.04 -3.10
CA PRO A 111 4.56 -17.00 -2.09
C PRO A 111 5.98 -17.02 -1.51
N PRO A 112 6.72 -15.90 -1.49
CA PRO A 112 7.98 -15.86 -0.77
C PRO A 112 7.63 -16.36 0.62
N HIS A 113 8.19 -17.51 1.01
CA HIS A 113 7.81 -18.22 2.23
C HIS A 113 7.63 -17.18 3.33
N THR A 114 6.38 -16.85 3.64
CA THR A 114 6.07 -15.90 4.69
C THR A 114 6.67 -16.57 5.91
N PRO A 115 7.73 -16.02 6.52
CA PRO A 115 8.22 -16.60 7.76
C PRO A 115 7.02 -16.61 8.70
N ARG A 116 6.67 -17.80 9.17
CA ARG A 116 5.61 -17.99 10.16
C ARG A 116 5.90 -16.98 11.28
N PRO A 117 4.93 -16.15 11.72
CA PRO A 117 5.16 -15.08 12.70
C PRO A 117 5.58 -15.59 14.09
N ASP A 118 5.83 -16.89 14.25
CA ASP A 118 6.11 -17.57 15.51
C ASP A 118 7.61 -17.72 15.82
N GLN A 119 8.51 -17.20 14.97
CA GLN A 119 9.96 -17.23 15.22
C GLN A 119 10.53 -15.81 15.32
N GLY A 120 10.06 -15.07 16.32
CA GLY A 120 10.60 -13.74 16.64
C GLY A 120 9.80 -12.93 17.65
N LEU A 121 8.59 -13.37 18.01
CA LEU A 121 7.84 -12.84 19.14
C LEU A 121 8.32 -13.50 20.43
N THR A 122 9.57 -13.23 20.81
CA THR A 122 9.91 -13.23 22.24
C THR A 122 8.92 -12.29 22.91
N GLU A 123 8.30 -12.74 24.00
CA GLU A 123 7.32 -12.00 24.79
C GLU A 123 7.55 -10.48 24.75
N PRO A 124 6.55 -9.67 24.38
CA PRO A 124 6.71 -8.24 24.39
C PRO A 124 6.82 -7.79 25.85
N ASN A 125 8.05 -7.62 26.33
CA ASN A 125 8.29 -6.61 27.34
C ASN A 125 7.63 -5.32 26.82
N PRO A 126 6.89 -4.59 27.68
CA PRO A 126 6.24 -3.36 27.27
C PRO A 126 7.29 -2.47 26.59
N PRO A 127 7.00 -1.97 25.37
CA PRO A 127 7.97 -1.19 24.61
C PRO A 127 8.43 -0.01 25.47
N PRO A 128 9.73 0.31 25.48
CA PRO A 128 10.20 1.57 26.03
C PRO A 128 9.40 2.70 25.35
N PRO A 129 8.84 3.65 26.11
CA PRO A 129 8.07 4.73 25.53
C PRO A 129 8.91 5.45 24.47
N PRO A 130 8.31 5.83 23.33
CA PRO A 130 9.02 6.47 22.24
C PRO A 130 9.77 7.71 22.76
N PRO A 131 11.00 7.99 22.30
CA PRO A 131 11.68 9.22 22.63
C PRO A 131 10.92 10.37 21.95
N GLY A 132 10.10 11.09 22.72
CA GLY A 132 9.46 12.32 22.25
C GLY A 132 8.21 12.74 23.03
N PHE A 133 7.35 11.81 23.42
CA PHE A 133 6.12 12.12 24.15
C PHE A 133 5.80 11.04 25.19
N SER A 134 5.65 11.42 26.45
CA SER A 134 5.21 10.48 27.47
C SER A 134 3.76 10.06 27.19
N LEU A 135 3.41 8.80 27.50
CA LEU A 135 2.01 8.33 27.44
C LEU A 135 1.06 9.26 28.23
N SER A 136 1.57 9.92 29.28
CA SER A 136 0.86 10.95 30.02
C SER A 136 0.63 12.23 29.21
N GLN A 137 1.59 12.70 28.40
CA GLN A 137 1.41 13.86 27.53
C GLN A 137 0.44 13.58 26.38
N VAL A 138 0.48 12.37 25.81
CA VAL A 138 -0.49 11.97 24.77
C VAL A 138 -1.90 11.87 25.38
N ALA A 139 -2.04 11.28 26.56
CA ALA A 139 -3.32 11.21 27.26
C ALA A 139 -3.84 12.59 27.69
N GLU A 140 -2.96 13.49 28.11
CA GLU A 140 -3.31 14.86 28.50
C GLU A 140 -3.74 15.70 27.29
N GLU A 141 -3.00 15.64 26.18
CA GLU A 141 -3.46 16.23 24.92
C GLU A 141 -4.79 15.60 24.52
N GLN A 142 -4.90 14.27 24.51
CA GLN A 142 -6.11 13.50 24.19
C GLN A 142 -7.33 13.76 25.09
N SER A 143 -7.14 14.36 26.27
CA SER A 143 -8.22 14.79 27.18
C SER A 143 -8.85 16.13 26.80
N LYS A 144 -8.16 16.96 26.00
CA LYS A 144 -8.66 18.28 25.56
C LYS A 144 -9.84 18.12 24.59
N ARG A 145 -10.77 19.08 24.59
CA ARG A 145 -11.89 19.06 23.62
C ARG A 145 -11.36 19.22 22.18
N LEU A 146 -12.01 18.58 21.20
CA LEU A 146 -11.63 18.61 19.77
C LEU A 146 -11.35 20.02 19.21
N TYR A 147 -12.10 21.03 19.64
CA TYR A 147 -11.90 22.43 19.22
C TYR A 147 -10.56 23.05 19.67
N GLN A 148 -9.91 22.48 20.69
CA GLN A 148 -8.60 22.92 21.17
C GLN A 148 -7.44 22.24 20.42
N ARG A 149 -7.74 21.34 19.45
CA ARG A 149 -6.75 20.65 18.63
C ARG A 149 -7.00 20.87 17.14
N PRO A 150 -6.42 21.94 16.55
CA PRO A 150 -6.61 22.24 15.14
C PRO A 150 -6.03 21.16 14.21
N GLN A 151 -5.02 20.41 14.66
CA GLN A 151 -4.42 19.30 13.90
C GLN A 151 -5.41 18.14 13.73
N ASP A 152 -6.09 17.73 14.80
CA ASP A 152 -7.09 16.65 14.76
C ASP A 152 -8.28 17.05 13.88
N LEU A 153 -8.71 18.32 13.94
CA LEU A 153 -9.75 18.85 13.05
C LEU A 153 -9.32 18.82 11.57
N GLY A 154 -8.08 19.20 11.26
CA GLY A 154 -7.53 19.11 9.91
C GLY A 154 -7.49 17.67 9.40
N LEU A 155 -7.08 16.72 10.24
CA LEU A 155 -7.07 15.28 9.91
C LEU A 155 -8.48 14.74 9.69
N ILE A 156 -9.46 15.12 10.51
CA ILE A 156 -10.86 14.73 10.32
C ILE A 156 -11.38 15.26 8.99
N LEU A 157 -11.13 16.53 8.66
CA LEU A 157 -11.56 17.12 7.39
C LEU A 157 -10.91 16.41 6.20
N LEU A 158 -9.61 16.12 6.28
CA LEU A 158 -8.89 15.36 5.26
C LEU A 158 -9.48 13.96 5.09
N LEU A 159 -9.73 13.24 6.19
CA LEU A 159 -10.33 11.90 6.15
C LEU A 159 -11.73 11.93 5.55
N LEU A 160 -12.55 12.94 5.86
CA LEU A 160 -13.87 13.10 5.26
C LEU A 160 -13.78 13.32 3.74
N LEU A 161 -12.85 14.17 3.29
CA LEU A 161 -12.59 14.37 1.87
C LEU A 161 -12.14 13.07 1.19
N THR A 162 -11.22 12.33 1.82
CA THR A 162 -10.73 11.04 1.33
C THR A 162 -11.86 10.02 1.26
N ILE A 163 -12.72 9.91 2.29
CA ILE A 163 -13.88 9.01 2.30
C ILE A 163 -14.81 9.34 1.13
N ALA A 164 -15.14 10.62 0.93
CA ALA A 164 -16.01 11.04 -0.17
C ALA A 164 -15.41 10.69 -1.54
N PHE A 165 -14.11 10.94 -1.72
CA PHE A 165 -13.40 10.64 -2.96
C PHE A 165 -13.26 9.14 -3.22
N THR A 166 -12.88 8.35 -2.21
CA THR A 166 -12.80 6.88 -2.30
C THR A 166 -14.17 6.27 -2.57
N PHE A 167 -15.23 6.76 -1.92
CA PHE A 167 -16.60 6.33 -2.21
C PHE A 167 -16.97 6.61 -3.66
N PHE A 168 -16.71 7.83 -4.15
CA PHE A 168 -16.96 8.20 -5.53
C PHE A 168 -16.22 7.29 -6.52
N ARG A 169 -14.92 7.05 -6.32
CA ARG A 169 -14.13 6.13 -7.17
C ARG A 169 -14.64 4.69 -7.10
N GLY A 170 -15.13 4.25 -5.94
CA GLY A 170 -15.79 2.95 -5.80
C GLY A 170 -17.09 2.86 -6.62
N MET A 171 -17.93 3.88 -6.57
CA MET A 171 -19.16 3.97 -7.37
C MET A 171 -18.87 3.98 -8.87
N VAL A 172 -17.80 4.67 -9.27
CA VAL A 172 -17.28 4.69 -10.65
C VAL A 172 -16.95 3.27 -11.14
N VAL A 173 -16.28 2.47 -10.32
CA VAL A 173 -15.90 1.08 -10.67
C VAL A 173 -17.09 0.11 -10.61
N LEU A 174 -18.10 0.40 -9.80
CA LEU A 174 -19.37 -0.35 -9.78
C LEU A 174 -20.31 0.01 -10.95
N ASP A 175 -19.81 0.71 -11.96
CA ASP A 175 -20.55 1.12 -13.17
C ASP A 175 -21.82 1.93 -12.86
N CYS A 176 -21.73 2.85 -11.88
CA CYS A 176 -22.82 3.77 -11.55
C CYS A 176 -23.23 4.62 -12.76
N PRO A 177 -24.52 4.69 -13.13
CA PRO A 177 -25.00 5.34 -14.35
C PRO A 177 -24.98 6.88 -14.31
N ALA A 178 -24.33 7.51 -13.33
CA ALA A 178 -24.30 8.96 -13.20
C ALA A 178 -23.36 9.62 -14.23
N ASP A 179 -23.78 10.73 -14.84
CA ASP A 179 -22.99 11.47 -15.84
C ASP A 179 -21.61 11.88 -15.31
N SER A 180 -21.53 12.27 -14.04
CA SER A 180 -20.27 12.60 -13.37
C SER A 180 -19.28 11.43 -13.30
N CYS A 181 -19.78 10.19 -13.16
CA CYS A 181 -18.94 9.00 -13.15
C CYS A 181 -18.40 8.71 -14.55
N PHE A 182 -19.22 8.88 -15.59
CA PHE A 182 -18.77 8.76 -16.97
C PHE A 182 -17.70 9.81 -17.29
N GLU A 183 -17.97 11.09 -17.07
CA GLU A 183 -16.99 12.15 -17.34
C GLU A 183 -15.66 11.91 -16.62
N TYR A 184 -15.69 11.45 -15.37
CA TYR A 184 -14.49 11.13 -14.60
C TYR A 184 -13.64 10.04 -15.26
N ILE A 185 -14.25 8.91 -15.64
CA ILE A 185 -13.53 7.81 -16.29
C ILE A 185 -12.93 8.25 -17.64
N TYR A 186 -13.67 9.05 -18.42
CA TYR A 186 -13.22 9.46 -19.76
C TYR A 186 -12.15 10.57 -19.72
N GLN A 187 -12.27 11.52 -18.79
CA GLN A 187 -11.45 12.74 -18.81
C GLN A 187 -10.36 12.78 -17.74
N ARG A 188 -10.51 12.04 -16.64
CA ARG A 188 -9.60 12.11 -15.48
C ARG A 188 -8.83 10.83 -15.23
N GLU A 189 -9.50 9.69 -15.20
CA GLU A 189 -8.88 8.39 -14.89
C GLU A 189 -9.18 7.32 -15.96
N PRO A 190 -8.57 7.43 -17.17
CA PRO A 190 -8.71 6.42 -18.21
C PRO A 190 -8.14 5.05 -17.77
N TYR A 191 -7.25 5.04 -16.78
CA TYR A 191 -6.69 3.84 -16.15
C TYR A 191 -7.75 2.84 -15.64
N LEU A 192 -8.90 3.32 -15.15
CA LEU A 192 -9.99 2.44 -14.67
C LEU A 192 -10.70 1.66 -15.80
N ARG A 193 -10.41 2.00 -17.06
CA ARG A 193 -10.96 1.33 -18.25
C ARG A 193 -10.07 0.26 -18.82
N ASP A 194 -8.86 0.10 -18.28
CA ASP A 194 -7.93 -0.91 -18.75
C ASP A 194 -8.67 -2.27 -18.76
N PRO A 195 -8.57 -3.06 -19.86
CA PRO A 195 -9.15 -4.40 -19.91
C PRO A 195 -8.69 -5.33 -18.78
N VAL A 196 -7.57 -5.01 -18.12
CA VAL A 196 -7.09 -5.76 -16.94
C VAL A 196 -7.87 -5.42 -15.68
N ALA A 197 -8.04 -6.41 -14.80
CA ALA A 197 -8.88 -6.26 -13.61
C ALA A 197 -8.21 -5.53 -12.44
N TYR A 198 -6.87 -5.36 -12.44
CA TYR A 198 -6.13 -4.78 -11.33
C TYR A 198 -6.64 -3.40 -10.85
N PRO A 199 -6.89 -2.41 -11.75
CA PRO A 199 -7.37 -1.08 -11.34
C PRO A 199 -8.71 -1.17 -10.61
N LYS A 200 -9.62 -1.99 -11.13
CA LYS A 200 -10.97 -2.18 -10.58
C LYS A 200 -10.91 -2.88 -9.23
N VAL A 201 -10.11 -3.94 -9.13
CA VAL A 201 -9.85 -4.66 -7.88
C VAL A 201 -9.32 -3.73 -6.80
N GLN A 202 -8.32 -2.91 -7.12
CA GLN A 202 -7.73 -1.96 -6.17
C GLN A 202 -8.78 -0.97 -5.65
N MET A 203 -9.62 -0.39 -6.52
CA MET A 203 -10.69 0.50 -6.09
C MET A 203 -11.75 -0.18 -5.24
N LEU A 204 -12.09 -1.44 -5.51
CA LEU A 204 -13.04 -2.20 -4.69
C LEU A 204 -12.45 -2.50 -3.31
N ILE A 205 -11.16 -2.83 -3.22
CA ILE A 205 -10.47 -3.00 -1.93
C ILE A 205 -10.52 -1.69 -1.14
N TYR A 206 -10.27 -0.56 -1.81
CA TYR A 206 -10.38 0.75 -1.16
C TYR A 206 -11.80 1.05 -0.68
N LEU A 207 -12.82 0.74 -1.47
CA LEU A 207 -14.22 0.94 -1.12
C LEU A 207 -14.66 0.07 0.08
N PHE A 208 -14.29 -1.22 0.09
CA PHE A 208 -14.82 -2.17 1.06
C PHE A 208 -13.98 -2.32 2.32
N TYR A 209 -12.66 -2.08 2.27
CA TYR A 209 -11.76 -2.33 3.41
C TYR A 209 -11.11 -1.06 3.94
N ILE A 210 -10.61 -0.19 3.04
CA ILE A 210 -9.89 1.03 3.47
C ILE A 210 -10.87 2.14 3.88
N LEU A 211 -11.99 2.30 3.19
CA LEU A 211 -12.99 3.32 3.53
C LEU A 211 -13.58 3.12 4.94
N PRO A 212 -14.02 1.91 5.35
CA PRO A 212 -14.41 1.69 6.75
C PRO A 212 -13.30 2.00 7.75
N PHE A 213 -12.04 1.75 7.39
CA PHE A 213 -10.91 2.11 8.23
C PHE A 213 -10.76 3.62 8.39
N PHE A 214 -11.00 4.43 7.35
CA PHE A 214 -11.01 5.89 7.48
C PHE A 214 -12.11 6.37 8.45
N CYS A 215 -13.29 5.74 8.44
CA CYS A 215 -14.33 6.01 9.43
C CYS A 215 -13.88 5.66 10.86
N LEU A 216 -13.18 4.53 11.04
CA LEU A 216 -12.57 4.15 12.32
C LEU A 216 -11.46 5.14 12.74
N GLY A 217 -10.74 5.70 11.77
CA GLY A 217 -9.76 6.77 12.00
C GLY A 217 -10.42 8.03 12.57
N ILE A 218 -11.53 8.47 11.99
CA ILE A 218 -12.32 9.59 12.54
C ILE A 218 -12.81 9.26 13.95
N TYR A 219 -13.33 8.04 14.15
CA TYR A 219 -13.78 7.58 15.47
C TYR A 219 -12.65 7.66 16.52
N GLY A 220 -11.45 7.18 16.20
CA GLY A 220 -10.32 7.21 17.13
C GLY A 220 -9.65 8.59 17.30
N LEU A 221 -9.91 9.55 16.41
CA LEU A 221 -9.57 10.96 16.62
C LEU A 221 -10.57 11.64 17.57
N VAL A 222 -11.85 11.23 17.53
CA VAL A 222 -12.91 11.78 18.38
C VAL A 222 -12.88 11.19 19.79
N LEU A 223 -12.59 9.89 19.91
CA LEU A 223 -12.57 9.17 21.18
C LEU A 223 -11.13 8.79 21.58
N PRO A 224 -10.66 9.25 22.76
CA PRO A 224 -9.31 8.94 23.22
C PRO A 224 -9.17 7.45 23.60
N GLY A 225 -7.95 6.91 23.51
CA GLY A 225 -7.63 5.56 23.98
C GLY A 225 -7.43 4.48 22.90
N CYS A 226 -7.47 4.82 21.61
CA CYS A 226 -7.18 3.87 20.52
C CYS A 226 -5.66 3.70 20.28
N SER A 227 -4.98 2.97 21.16
CA SER A 227 -3.52 2.72 21.04
C SER A 227 -3.11 1.90 19.81
N TRP A 228 -4.04 1.14 19.22
CA TRP A 228 -3.82 0.34 18.02
C TRP A 228 -3.88 1.16 16.73
N LEU A 229 -4.59 2.30 16.75
CA LEU A 229 -4.88 3.08 15.54
C LEU A 229 -3.61 3.61 14.85
N PRO A 230 -2.57 4.11 15.55
CA PRO A 230 -1.35 4.58 14.90
C PRO A 230 -0.62 3.47 14.12
N ASP A 231 -0.48 2.27 14.69
CA ASP A 231 0.21 1.17 14.03
C ASP A 231 -0.56 0.70 12.78
N TRP A 232 -1.90 0.60 12.87
CA TRP A 232 -2.74 0.28 11.71
C TRP A 232 -2.79 1.40 10.68
N SER A 233 -2.73 2.67 11.09
CA SER A 233 -2.70 3.81 10.17
C SER A 233 -1.44 3.82 9.31
N LEU A 234 -0.31 3.37 9.86
CA LEU A 234 0.93 3.19 9.09
C LEU A 234 0.81 2.07 8.07
N ALA A 235 0.21 0.94 8.43
CA ALA A 235 -0.04 -0.15 7.49
C ALA A 235 -1.01 0.28 6.38
N VAL A 236 -2.11 0.96 6.73
CA VAL A 236 -3.07 1.48 5.74
C VAL A 236 -2.45 2.57 4.88
N ALA A 237 -1.59 3.44 5.43
CA ALA A 237 -0.83 4.40 4.64
C ALA A 237 0.04 3.69 3.59
N GLY A 238 0.71 2.59 3.97
CA GLY A 238 1.44 1.76 3.03
C GLY A 238 0.56 1.14 1.94
N ALA A 239 -0.64 0.69 2.28
CA ALA A 239 -1.58 0.08 1.33
C ALA A 239 -2.21 1.09 0.34
N VAL A 240 -2.27 2.37 0.71
CA VAL A 240 -2.88 3.44 -0.11
C VAL A 240 -1.84 4.18 -0.96
N ALA A 241 -0.58 4.17 -0.52
CA ALA A 241 0.55 4.82 -1.18
C ALA A 241 0.81 4.21 -2.57
#